data_AF-A0A060CFZ3-F1
#
_entry.id   AF-A0A060CFZ3-F1
#
_cell.length_a   1.000
_cell.length_b   1.000
_cell.length_c   1.000
_cell.angle_alpha   90.00
_cell.angle_beta   90.00
_cell.angle_gamma   90.00
#
_symmetry.space_group_name_H-M   'P 1'
#
loop_
_entity.id
_entity.type
_entity.pdbx_description
1 polymer ?
#
loop_
_entity_poly.entity_id
_entity_poly.type
_entity_poly.pdbx_seq_one_letter_code
_entity_poly.pdbx_strand_id
1 'polypeptide(L)'
;MWIGHDNPQNLLLKDTTGGSYAAPLWQKFMEKIHEGLPDKAIIDEEPSALGLVKKTVCSVSGLLATDACYLDKAGHTPITDWMLESDAP
;
A
#
# COMPACT_ATOMS: atom_id res chain seq x y z
N MET A 1 -1.97 16.90 1.24
CA MET A 1 -1.07 18.03 1.61
C MET A 1 -0.13 18.26 0.46
N TRP A 2 0.07 19.51 0.04
CA TRP A 2 1.00 19.85 -1.05
C TRP A 2 1.98 20.91 -0.56
N ILE A 3 3.24 20.83 -1.01
CA ILE A 3 4.28 21.81 -0.75
C ILE A 3 4.94 22.15 -2.08
N GLY A 4 5.09 23.43 -2.36
CA GLY A 4 5.79 23.95 -3.52
C GLY A 4 5.84 25.46 -3.50
N HIS A 5 6.54 26.03 -4.47
CA HIS A 5 6.54 27.47 -4.72
C HIS A 5 5.47 27.80 -5.76
N ASP A 6 4.86 28.97 -5.63
CA ASP A 6 3.92 29.48 -6.64
C ASP A 6 4.62 29.66 -8.00
N ASN A 7 5.88 30.07 -7.97
CA ASN A 7 6.71 30.14 -9.17
C ASN A 7 7.45 28.81 -9.41
N PRO A 8 7.17 28.08 -10.51
CA PRO A 8 7.79 26.78 -10.80
C PRO A 8 9.29 26.84 -11.10
N GLN A 9 9.86 28.02 -11.36
CA GLN A 9 11.33 28.15 -11.52
C GLN A 9 12.08 28.00 -10.19
N ASN A 10 11.40 28.20 -9.07
CA ASN A 10 11.99 28.02 -7.75
C ASN A 10 12.02 26.54 -7.41
N LEU A 11 13.23 26.03 -7.18
CA LEU A 11 13.43 24.65 -6.78
C LEU A 11 13.28 24.52 -5.26
N LEU A 12 12.66 23.43 -4.84
CA LEU A 12 12.72 23.00 -3.45
C LEU A 12 14.19 22.70 -3.07
N LEU A 13 14.46 22.65 -1.77
CA LEU A 13 15.75 22.22 -1.25
C LEU A 13 16.14 20.87 -1.86
N LYS A 14 17.43 20.68 -2.14
CA LYS A 14 17.95 19.42 -2.68
C LYS A 14 17.48 18.22 -1.83
N ASP A 15 17.15 17.12 -2.49
CA ASP A 15 16.70 15.86 -1.88
C ASP A 15 15.36 15.99 -1.11
N THR A 16 14.58 17.04 -1.39
CA THR A 16 13.20 17.18 -0.92
C THR A 16 12.29 16.19 -1.63
N THR A 17 11.54 15.40 -0.85
CA THR A 17 10.52 14.47 -1.34
C THR A 17 9.20 14.70 -0.61
N GLY A 18 8.10 14.19 -1.17
CA GLY A 18 6.81 14.20 -0.50
C GLY A 18 6.86 13.48 0.86
N GLY A 19 7.57 12.36 0.95
CA GLY A 19 7.69 11.58 2.19
C GLY A 19 8.49 12.29 3.29
N SER A 20 9.56 13.01 2.95
CA SER A 20 10.40 13.67 3.94
C SER A 20 9.87 15.04 4.41
N TYR A 21 9.07 15.74 3.59
CA TYR A 21 8.62 17.10 3.91
C TYR A 21 7.08 17.26 4.00
N ALA A 22 6.32 16.68 3.06
CA ALA A 22 4.86 16.82 3.07
C ALA A 22 4.18 15.85 4.04
N ALA A 23 4.65 14.60 4.13
CA ALA A 23 4.04 13.58 4.98
C ALA A 23 4.09 13.93 6.49
N PRO A 24 5.19 14.49 7.06
CA PRO A 24 5.20 14.88 8.47
C PRO A 24 4.22 16.02 8.79
N LEU A 25 3.99 16.95 7.86
CA LEU A 25 2.98 18.01 8.04
C LEU A 25 1.56 17.42 8.00
N TRP A 26 1.31 16.51 7.06
CA TRP A 26 0.02 15.81 6.97
C TRP A 26 -0.25 14.98 8.22
N GLN A 27 0.74 14.24 8.72
CA GLN A 27 0.63 13.47 9.95
C GLN A 27 0.22 14.37 11.13
N LYS A 28 0.97 15.45 11.40
CA LYS A 28 0.66 16.38 12.50
C LYS A 28 -0.75 16.99 12.41
N PHE A 29 -1.23 17.23 11.19
CA PHE A 29 -2.57 17.74 10.96
C PHE A 29 -3.63 16.66 11.22
N MET A 30 -3.42 15.44 10.69
CA MET A 30 -4.38 14.34 10.79
C MET A 30 -4.44 13.72 12.18
N GLU A 31 -3.33 13.67 12.93
CA GLU A 31 -3.29 13.17 14.31
C GLU A 31 -4.29 13.92 15.20
N LYS A 32 -4.39 15.24 15.05
CA LYS A 32 -5.36 16.05 15.80
C LYS A 32 -6.80 15.82 15.34
N ILE A 33 -7.00 15.63 14.03
CA ILE A 33 -8.34 15.40 13.46
C ILE A 33 -8.88 14.03 13.85
N HIS A 34 -8.00 13.04 13.97
CA HIS A 34 -8.36 11.66 14.31
C HIS A 34 -8.33 11.39 15.82
N GLU A 35 -8.04 12.39 16.65
CA GLU A 35 -8.06 12.23 18.10
C GLU A 35 -9.46 11.81 18.58
N GLY A 36 -9.53 10.66 19.24
CA GLY A 36 -10.79 10.10 19.76
C GLY A 36 -11.71 9.47 18.70
N LEU A 37 -11.31 9.42 17.43
CA LEU A 37 -12.06 8.66 16.42
C LEU A 37 -11.75 7.16 16.55
N PRO A 38 -12.75 6.28 16.38
CA PRO A 38 -12.52 4.84 16.36
C PRO A 38 -11.78 4.44 15.08
N ASP A 39 -11.00 3.36 15.18
CA ASP A 39 -10.49 2.68 13.99
C ASP A 39 -11.65 2.06 13.21
N LYS A 40 -11.71 2.33 11.91
CA LYS A 40 -12.80 1.91 11.03
C LYS A 40 -12.27 1.04 9.91
N ALA A 41 -13.02 -0.01 9.58
CA ALA A 41 -12.76 -0.76 8.37
C ALA A 41 -12.80 0.18 7.15
N ILE A 42 -11.93 -0.07 6.17
CA ILE A 42 -11.90 0.69 4.92
C ILE A 42 -13.18 0.45 4.10
N ILE A 43 -13.73 -0.76 4.21
CA ILE A 43 -14.94 -1.21 3.53
C ILE A 43 -15.83 -1.89 4.59
N ASP A 44 -17.13 -1.57 4.56
CA ASP A 44 -18.13 -2.15 5.48
C ASP A 44 -18.62 -3.54 5.01
N GLU A 45 -18.34 -3.93 3.77
CA GLU A 45 -18.66 -5.25 3.24
C GLU A 45 -17.53 -6.27 3.46
N GLU A 46 -17.91 -7.54 3.66
CA GLU A 46 -16.96 -8.65 3.63
C GLU A 46 -16.29 -8.77 2.25
N PRO A 47 -14.97 -8.99 2.15
CA PRO A 47 -14.27 -9.06 0.86
C PRO A 47 -14.89 -10.05 -0.13
N SER A 48 -15.43 -11.18 0.35
CA SER A 48 -16.10 -12.17 -0.49
C SER A 48 -17.37 -11.64 -1.15
N ALA A 49 -18.11 -10.73 -0.51
CA ALA A 49 -19.28 -10.07 -1.09
C ALA A 49 -18.88 -9.13 -2.24
N LEU A 50 -17.63 -8.69 -2.27
CA LEU A 50 -17.04 -7.89 -3.36
C LEU A 50 -16.40 -8.75 -4.46
N GLY A 51 -16.55 -10.09 -4.39
CA GLY A 51 -15.92 -11.01 -5.35
C GLY A 51 -14.41 -11.19 -5.14
N LEU A 52 -13.90 -10.84 -3.96
CA LEU A 52 -12.49 -11.06 -3.62
C LEU A 52 -12.26 -12.45 -3.04
N VAL A 53 -11.18 -13.09 -3.48
CA VAL A 53 -10.71 -14.38 -2.99
C VAL A 53 -9.27 -14.24 -2.51
N LYS A 54 -8.90 -14.96 -1.43
CA LYS A 54 -7.50 -15.06 -1.04
C LYS A 54 -6.78 -16.09 -1.91
N LYS A 55 -5.67 -15.69 -2.51
CA LYS A 55 -4.78 -16.59 -3.26
C LYS A 55 -3.37 -16.45 -2.73
N THR A 56 -2.65 -17.57 -2.69
CA THR A 56 -1.22 -17.57 -2.37
C THR A 56 -0.43 -17.58 -3.67
N VAL A 57 0.33 -16.52 -3.89
CA VAL A 57 1.11 -16.31 -5.11
C VAL A 57 2.60 -16.26 -4.83
N CYS A 58 3.38 -16.60 -5.84
CA CYS A 58 4.83 -16.43 -5.82
C CYS A 58 5.16 -14.94 -5.77
N SER A 59 5.92 -14.48 -4.78
CA SER A 59 6.25 -13.05 -4.62
C SER A 59 7.16 -12.50 -5.74
N VAL A 60 7.77 -13.38 -6.55
CA VAL A 60 8.58 -12.99 -7.70
C VAL A 60 7.75 -12.88 -8.99
N SER A 61 6.94 -13.90 -9.31
CA SER A 61 6.21 -13.96 -10.58
C SER A 61 4.78 -13.45 -10.53
N GLY A 62 4.18 -13.36 -9.33
CA GLY A 62 2.77 -13.05 -9.15
C GLY A 62 1.80 -14.18 -9.55
N LEU A 63 2.30 -15.34 -10.01
CA LEU A 63 1.47 -16.51 -10.34
C LEU A 63 1.18 -17.36 -9.11
N LEU A 64 0.25 -18.32 -9.22
CA LEU A 64 -0.01 -19.29 -8.16
C LEU A 64 1.28 -19.93 -7.66
N ALA A 65 1.43 -19.95 -6.34
CA ALA A 65 2.62 -20.46 -5.69
C ALA A 65 2.78 -21.96 -5.99
N THR A 66 4.00 -22.34 -6.35
CA THR A 66 4.43 -23.73 -6.51
C THR A 66 5.53 -24.04 -5.50
N ASP A 67 5.89 -25.31 -5.34
CA ASP A 67 6.99 -25.74 -4.46
C ASP A 67 8.30 -24.98 -4.75
N ALA A 68 8.55 -24.62 -6.01
CA ALA A 68 9.72 -23.84 -6.40
C ALA A 68 9.76 -22.48 -5.69
N CYS A 69 8.61 -21.82 -5.50
CA CYS A 69 8.53 -20.54 -4.80
C CYS A 69 8.75 -20.69 -3.29
N TYR A 70 8.34 -21.82 -2.70
CA TYR A 70 8.61 -22.09 -1.28
C TYR A 70 10.08 -22.46 -1.02
N LEU A 71 10.75 -23.01 -2.02
CA LEU A 71 12.14 -23.45 -1.95
C LEU A 71 13.14 -22.41 -2.50
N ASP A 72 12.70 -21.17 -2.71
CA ASP A 72 13.57 -20.11 -3.23
C ASP A 72 14.69 -19.78 -2.22
N LYS A 73 15.94 -19.96 -2.68
CA LYS A 73 17.15 -19.71 -1.88
C LYS A 73 17.44 -18.22 -1.67
N ALA A 74 16.85 -17.33 -2.48
CA ALA A 74 16.96 -15.88 -2.30
C ALA A 74 16.05 -15.36 -1.15
N GLY A 75 15.20 -16.22 -0.57
CA GLY A 75 14.34 -15.88 0.56
C GLY A 75 13.01 -15.23 0.16
N HIS A 76 12.66 -15.23 -1.13
CA HIS A 76 11.35 -14.81 -1.59
C HIS A 76 10.31 -15.87 -1.26
N THR A 77 9.56 -15.66 -0.19
CA THR A 77 8.48 -16.58 0.22
C THR A 77 7.17 -16.20 -0.47
N PRO A 78 6.27 -17.17 -0.75
CA PRO A 78 4.95 -16.87 -1.28
C PRO A 78 4.14 -15.95 -0.34
N ILE A 79 3.34 -15.08 -0.94
CA ILE A 79 2.46 -14.12 -0.24
C ILE A 79 1.00 -14.47 -0.47
N THR A 80 0.15 -14.24 0.52
CA THR A 80 -1.29 -14.42 0.41
C THR A 80 -1.98 -13.07 0.46
N ASP A 81 -2.75 -12.74 -0.58
CA ASP A 81 -3.49 -11.48 -0.66
C ASP A 81 -4.88 -11.67 -1.28
N TRP A 82 -5.72 -10.64 -1.16
CA TRP A 82 -7.03 -10.56 -1.78
C TRP A 82 -6.92 -10.18 -3.27
N MET A 83 -7.63 -10.92 -4.11
CA MET A 83 -7.68 -10.71 -5.56
C MET A 83 -9.11 -10.83 -6.04
N LEU A 84 -9.49 -10.07 -7.08
CA LEU A 84 -10.73 -10.33 -7.80
C LEU A 84 -10.67 -11.74 -8.38
N GLU A 85 -11.73 -12.53 -8.20
CA GLU A 85 -11.74 -13.92 -8.63
C GLU A 85 -11.49 -14.09 -10.13
N SER A 86 -11.97 -13.15 -10.96
CA SER A 86 -11.74 -13.15 -12.41
C SER A 86 -10.30 -12.92 -12.84
N ASP A 87 -9.52 -12.26 -11.98
CA ASP A 87 -8.18 -11.77 -12.29
C ASP A 87 -7.10 -12.58 -11.56
N ALA A 88 -7.51 -13.50 -10.68
CA ALA A 88 -6.63 -14.40 -9.97
C ALA A 88 -5.89 -15.34 -10.96
N PRO A 89 -4.58 -15.55 -10.77
CA PRO A 89 -3.78 -16.44 -11.62
C PRO A 89 -4.09 -17.92 -11.41
#